data_AF-A0A920I2L9-F1
#
_entry.id   AF-A0A920I2L9-F1
#
_cell.length_a   1.000
_cell.length_b   1.000
_cell.length_c   1.000
_cell.angle_alpha   90.00
_cell.angle_beta   90.00
_cell.angle_gamma   90.00
#
_symmetry.space_group_name_H-M   'P 1'
#
loop_
_entity.id
_entity.type
_entity.pdbx_description
1 polymer ?
#
loop_
_entity_poly.entity_id
_entity_poly.type
_entity_poly.pdbx_seq_one_letter_code
_entity_poly.pdbx_strand_id
1 'polypeptide(L)'
;MADGSNGGLAANYSISAGQTTTANITAKSLTVSGITASNKTYDGSTNVTLDAGLVAYSGLVGGDTFNGTYTGVFSDKNVGTGKTVTITSSYSGADVSNYSVTDQSSTTANITAKSLTVSGITASDKTYDGSTTATLMVIQLFIVD
;
A
#
# COMPACT_ATOMS: atom_id res chain seq x y z
N MET A 1 38.87 -41.81 0.59
CA MET A 1 37.40 -41.84 0.63
C MET A 1 37.00 -43.26 0.31
N ALA A 2 36.40 -43.96 1.27
CA ALA A 2 35.98 -45.34 1.11
C ALA A 2 34.72 -45.38 0.22
N ASP A 3 34.74 -46.28 -0.75
CA ASP A 3 33.70 -46.55 -1.73
C ASP A 3 32.60 -47.42 -1.13
N GLY A 4 31.34 -47.03 -1.34
CA GLY A 4 30.22 -47.88 -0.97
C GLY A 4 30.35 -49.27 -1.60
N SER A 5 29.97 -50.31 -0.86
CA SER A 5 30.16 -51.73 -1.16
C SER A 5 29.41 -52.28 -2.38
N ASN A 6 29.27 -51.52 -3.46
CA ASN A 6 28.50 -51.88 -4.66
C ASN A 6 29.37 -52.17 -5.90
N GLY A 7 30.66 -52.50 -5.71
CA GLY A 7 31.51 -53.09 -6.76
C GLY A 7 31.90 -52.18 -7.92
N GLY A 8 31.85 -50.86 -7.76
CA GLY A 8 32.28 -49.91 -8.80
C GLY A 8 33.80 -49.79 -8.86
N LEU A 9 34.40 -49.95 -10.05
CA LEU A 9 35.83 -49.73 -10.30
C LEU A 9 36.18 -48.24 -10.16
N ALA A 10 36.39 -47.77 -8.92
CA ALA A 10 36.78 -46.39 -8.63
C ALA A 10 38.06 -45.95 -9.37
N ALA A 11 38.93 -46.90 -9.73
CA ALA A 11 40.16 -46.65 -10.50
C ALA A 11 39.93 -46.23 -11.97
N ASN A 12 38.73 -46.42 -12.53
CA ASN A 12 38.41 -46.05 -13.92
C ASN A 12 37.93 -44.60 -14.05
N TYR A 13 37.79 -43.87 -12.94
CA TYR A 13 37.28 -42.51 -12.93
C TYR A 13 38.30 -41.58 -12.26
N SER A 14 38.99 -40.76 -13.05
CA SER A 14 39.78 -39.65 -12.52
C SER A 14 38.91 -38.38 -12.56
N ILE A 15 38.67 -37.79 -11.39
CA ILE A 15 38.16 -36.42 -11.29
C ILE A 15 39.38 -35.54 -11.02
N SER A 16 39.66 -34.61 -11.93
CA SER A 16 40.75 -33.65 -11.74
C SER A 16 40.43 -32.75 -10.54
N ALA A 17 41.37 -32.59 -9.61
CA ALA A 17 41.20 -31.71 -8.47
C ALA A 17 41.03 -30.25 -8.93
N GLY A 18 40.08 -29.53 -8.35
CA GLY A 18 39.84 -28.11 -8.64
C GLY A 18 38.77 -27.81 -9.69
N GLN A 19 38.04 -28.82 -10.19
CA GLN A 19 36.88 -28.57 -11.05
C GLN A 19 35.75 -27.92 -10.22
N THR A 20 35.50 -26.63 -10.44
CA THR A 20 34.27 -25.96 -10.00
C THR A 20 33.40 -25.67 -11.22
N THR A 21 32.09 -25.76 -11.07
CA THR A 21 31.13 -25.34 -12.10
C THR A 21 30.21 -24.32 -11.46
N THR A 22 30.04 -23.18 -12.12
CA THR A 22 29.09 -22.16 -11.71
C THR A 22 27.75 -22.40 -12.39
N ALA A 23 26.68 -22.28 -11.64
CA ALA A 23 25.32 -22.27 -12.17
C ALA A 23 24.71 -20.90 -11.85
N ASN A 24 24.05 -20.30 -12.83
CA ASN A 24 23.24 -19.11 -12.61
C ASN A 24 21.85 -19.56 -12.17
N ILE A 25 21.42 -19.16 -10.97
CA ILE A 25 20.07 -19.40 -10.49
C ILE A 25 19.25 -18.14 -10.72
N THR A 26 18.23 -18.24 -11.56
CA THR A 26 17.31 -17.12 -11.82
C THR A 26 16.32 -17.00 -10.66
N ALA A 27 16.06 -15.76 -10.22
CA ALA A 27 15.05 -15.48 -9.22
C ALA A 27 13.66 -15.96 -9.67
N LYS A 28 12.90 -16.54 -8.75
CA LYS A 28 11.54 -17.04 -9.00
C LYS A 28 10.55 -15.87 -9.08
N SER A 29 9.61 -15.89 -10.01
CA SER A 29 8.56 -14.87 -10.06
C SER A 29 7.66 -14.93 -8.83
N LEU A 30 7.38 -13.77 -8.23
CA LEU A 30 6.45 -13.59 -7.13
C LEU A 30 5.51 -12.42 -7.44
N THR A 31 4.21 -12.59 -7.27
CA THR A 31 3.23 -11.51 -7.45
C THR A 31 2.57 -11.15 -6.13
N VAL A 32 2.57 -9.86 -5.80
CA VAL A 32 1.89 -9.30 -4.64
C VAL A 32 0.52 -8.75 -5.06
N SER A 33 -0.52 -9.08 -4.29
CA SER A 33 -1.89 -8.61 -4.53
C SER A 33 -2.69 -8.56 -3.22
N GLY A 34 -3.90 -7.99 -3.25
CA GLY A 34 -4.82 -7.97 -2.10
C GLY A 34 -4.66 -6.78 -1.16
N ILE A 35 -3.81 -5.80 -1.49
CA ILE A 35 -3.70 -4.56 -0.73
C ILE A 35 -4.92 -3.68 -1.01
N THR A 36 -5.59 -3.22 0.04
CA THR A 36 -6.73 -2.31 -0.08
C THR A 36 -6.47 -0.99 0.63
N ALA A 37 -7.25 0.03 0.32
CA ALA A 37 -7.15 1.34 0.95
C ALA A 37 -8.46 1.71 1.63
N SER A 38 -8.36 2.34 2.80
CA SER A 38 -9.52 2.83 3.54
C SER A 38 -10.05 4.13 2.93
N ASN A 39 -11.38 4.26 2.90
CA ASN A 39 -12.03 5.55 2.64
C ASN A 39 -11.69 6.54 3.76
N LYS A 40 -11.68 7.83 3.45
CA LYS A 40 -11.49 8.89 4.46
C LYS A 40 -12.44 10.07 4.27
N THR A 41 -12.69 10.80 5.34
CA THR A 41 -13.26 12.15 5.25
C THR A 41 -12.16 13.15 4.90
N TYR A 42 -12.51 14.17 4.14
CA TYR A 42 -11.60 15.25 3.76
C TYR A 42 -10.96 15.91 4.98
N ASP A 43 -9.63 15.88 5.04
CA ASP A 43 -8.79 16.48 6.08
C ASP A 43 -7.71 17.41 5.50
N GLY A 44 -7.75 17.66 4.18
CA GLY A 44 -6.75 18.47 3.49
C GLY A 44 -5.43 17.75 3.17
N SER A 45 -5.33 16.44 3.40
CA SER A 45 -4.14 15.64 3.11
C SER A 45 -4.40 14.51 2.11
N THR A 46 -3.35 14.09 1.40
CA THR A 46 -3.30 12.90 0.52
C THR A 46 -3.00 11.60 1.28
N ASN A 47 -2.76 11.65 2.59
CA ASN A 47 -2.50 10.45 3.39
C ASN A 47 -3.68 9.49 3.36
N VAL A 48 -3.38 8.19 3.32
CA VAL A 48 -4.37 7.10 3.37
C VAL A 48 -3.84 5.96 4.22
N THR A 49 -4.76 5.26 4.88
CA THR A 49 -4.46 4.01 5.58
C THR A 49 -4.67 2.85 4.62
N LEU A 50 -3.62 2.05 4.41
CA LEU A 50 -3.71 0.79 3.69
C LEU A 50 -4.07 -0.35 4.64
N ASP A 51 -4.85 -1.30 4.14
CA ASP A 51 -5.10 -2.59 4.80
C ASP A 51 -4.37 -3.69 4.01
N ALA A 52 -3.46 -4.36 4.72
CA ALA A 52 -2.63 -5.44 4.22
C ALA A 52 -3.04 -6.82 4.78
N GLY A 53 -4.20 -6.94 5.44
CA GLY A 53 -4.66 -8.18 6.08
C GLY A 53 -5.01 -9.30 5.09
N LEU A 54 -5.26 -8.96 3.83
CA LEU A 54 -5.60 -9.91 2.76
C LEU A 54 -4.52 -10.00 1.67
N VAL A 55 -3.29 -9.57 1.99
CA VAL A 55 -2.19 -9.63 1.02
C VAL A 55 -1.88 -11.09 0.68
N ALA A 56 -1.78 -11.36 -0.63
CA ALA A 56 -1.44 -12.65 -1.19
C ALA A 56 -0.10 -12.57 -1.94
N TYR A 57 0.77 -13.54 -1.66
CA TYR A 57 2.08 -13.72 -2.29
C TYR A 57 2.05 -14.94 -3.23
N SER A 58 1.60 -14.73 -4.46
CA SER A 58 1.52 -15.82 -5.45
C SER A 58 2.91 -16.17 -5.97
N GLY A 59 3.33 -17.42 -5.78
CA GLY A 59 4.66 -17.90 -6.16
C GLY A 59 5.63 -18.07 -5.00
N LEU A 60 5.24 -17.68 -3.77
CA LEU A 60 6.04 -17.87 -2.56
C LEU A 60 6.16 -19.36 -2.25
N VAL A 61 7.38 -19.83 -2.03
CA VAL A 61 7.64 -21.21 -1.64
C VAL A 61 7.40 -21.37 -0.15
N GLY A 62 6.70 -22.44 0.23
CA GLY A 62 6.44 -22.74 1.64
C GLY A 62 7.74 -22.96 2.42
N GLY A 63 7.91 -22.23 3.52
CA GLY A 63 9.12 -22.26 4.35
C GLY A 63 10.03 -21.04 4.16
N ASP A 64 9.86 -20.30 3.06
CA ASP A 64 10.64 -19.08 2.81
C ASP A 64 10.14 -17.92 3.69
N THR A 65 11.09 -17.08 4.11
CA THR A 65 10.84 -15.86 4.87
C THR A 65 10.80 -14.67 3.93
N PHE A 66 9.58 -14.19 3.63
CA PHE A 66 9.31 -13.03 2.80
C PHE A 66 8.26 -12.13 3.48
N ASN A 67 8.62 -10.87 3.73
CA ASN A 67 7.77 -9.91 4.43
C ASN A 67 7.64 -8.62 3.61
N GLY A 68 6.40 -8.19 3.33
CA GLY A 68 6.09 -6.93 2.69
C GLY A 68 5.65 -5.85 3.68
N THR A 69 6.06 -4.62 3.41
CA THR A 69 5.55 -3.40 4.05
C THR A 69 5.04 -2.45 2.99
N TYR A 70 3.93 -1.76 3.27
CA TYR A 70 3.19 -1.01 2.26
C TYR A 70 2.86 0.39 2.78
N THR A 71 3.06 1.39 1.94
CA THR A 71 2.60 2.77 2.16
C THR A 71 1.79 3.22 0.97
N GLY A 72 0.88 4.18 1.18
CA GLY A 72 -0.01 4.66 0.12
C GLY A 72 -0.25 6.16 0.18
N VAL A 73 -0.57 6.74 -0.97
CA VAL A 73 -1.01 8.14 -1.10
C VAL A 73 -2.12 8.25 -2.14
N PHE A 74 -3.13 9.07 -1.85
CA PHE A 74 -4.11 9.47 -2.87
C PHE A 74 -3.45 10.34 -3.94
N SER A 75 -3.95 10.26 -5.18
CA SER A 75 -3.51 11.11 -6.30
C SER A 75 -3.57 12.62 -6.00
N ASP A 76 -4.56 13.02 -5.21
CA ASP A 76 -4.80 14.38 -4.75
C ASP A 76 -5.73 14.34 -3.52
N LYS A 77 -5.83 15.46 -2.81
CA LYS A 77 -6.59 15.58 -1.56
C LYS A 77 -8.09 15.78 -1.75
N ASN A 78 -8.59 15.94 -2.98
CA ASN A 78 -9.96 16.40 -3.20
C ASN A 78 -10.99 15.27 -2.99
N VAL A 79 -12.20 15.67 -2.60
CA VAL A 79 -13.35 14.76 -2.49
C VAL A 79 -13.60 14.07 -3.83
N GLY A 80 -13.89 12.76 -3.78
CA GLY A 80 -14.16 11.97 -4.96
C GLY A 80 -14.32 10.49 -4.63
N THR A 81 -14.97 9.76 -5.54
CA THR A 81 -15.12 8.30 -5.46
C THR A 81 -14.10 7.60 -6.36
N GLY A 82 -13.68 6.40 -5.97
CA GLY A 82 -12.75 5.59 -6.76
C GLY A 82 -11.41 6.28 -7.02
N LYS A 83 -10.95 7.12 -6.10
CA LYS A 83 -9.70 7.85 -6.26
C LYS A 83 -8.53 6.88 -6.20
N THR A 84 -7.60 7.02 -7.14
CA THR A 84 -6.38 6.23 -7.18
C THR A 84 -5.55 6.47 -5.93
N VAL A 85 -5.15 5.36 -5.32
CA VAL A 85 -4.13 5.30 -4.28
C VAL A 85 -2.91 4.61 -4.89
N THR A 86 -1.80 5.33 -4.97
CA THR A 86 -0.51 4.77 -5.39
C THR A 86 0.10 4.04 -4.20
N ILE A 87 0.54 2.80 -4.40
CA ILE A 87 1.14 1.96 -3.37
C ILE A 87 2.66 1.92 -3.60
N THR A 88 3.41 2.11 -2.52
CA THR A 88 4.85 1.86 -2.47
C THR A 88 5.11 0.68 -1.55
N SER A 89 5.77 -0.34 -2.10
CA SER A 89 6.10 -1.58 -1.39
C SER A 89 7.58 -1.62 -1.02
N SER A 90 7.90 -2.27 0.09
CA SER A 90 9.26 -2.66 0.47
C SER A 90 9.25 -4.08 1.02
N TYR A 91 10.29 -4.85 0.69
CA TYR A 91 10.37 -6.28 1.00
C TYR A 91 11.60 -6.60 1.84
N SER A 92 11.43 -7.52 2.78
CA SER A 92 12.48 -7.98 3.68
C SER A 92 12.32 -9.47 4.02
N GLY A 93 13.34 -10.05 4.65
CA GLY A 93 13.39 -11.48 4.96
C GLY A 93 14.61 -12.15 4.37
N ALA A 94 14.95 -13.33 4.89
CA ALA A 94 16.15 -14.06 4.49
C ALA A 94 16.13 -14.47 3.00
N ASP A 95 14.93 -14.71 2.47
CA ASP A 95 14.75 -15.30 1.13
C ASP A 95 14.32 -14.28 0.08
N VAL A 96 14.28 -12.98 0.42
CA VAL A 96 13.74 -11.92 -0.48
C VAL A 96 14.48 -11.86 -1.82
N SER A 97 15.81 -12.09 -1.81
CA SER A 97 16.65 -12.06 -3.01
C SER A 97 16.41 -13.23 -3.97
N ASN A 98 15.69 -14.27 -3.52
CA ASN A 98 15.35 -15.42 -4.35
C ASN A 98 14.19 -15.11 -5.32
N TYR A 99 13.56 -13.94 -5.21
CA TYR A 99 12.34 -13.60 -5.92
C TYR A 99 12.48 -12.35 -6.81
N SER A 100 11.88 -12.43 -7.99
CA SER A 100 11.58 -11.27 -8.85
C SER A 100 10.13 -10.87 -8.62
N VAL A 101 9.93 -9.74 -7.93
CA VAL A 101 8.61 -9.33 -7.43
C VAL A 101 7.87 -8.47 -8.46
N THR A 102 6.60 -8.79 -8.68
CA THR A 102 5.62 -7.96 -9.39
C THR A 102 4.69 -7.34 -8.36
N ASP A 103 4.73 -6.03 -8.24
CA ASP A 103 3.96 -5.27 -7.25
C ASP A 103 2.51 -5.04 -7.67
N GLN A 104 1.62 -4.96 -6.68
CA GLN A 104 0.35 -4.25 -6.83
C GLN A 104 0.64 -2.75 -6.69
N SER A 105 0.72 -2.03 -7.82
CA SER A 105 1.12 -0.62 -7.86
C SER A 105 0.05 0.36 -7.37
N SER A 106 -1.22 -0.05 -7.36
CA SER A 106 -2.32 0.83 -6.97
C SER A 106 -3.56 0.10 -6.46
N THR A 107 -4.43 0.87 -5.84
CA THR A 107 -5.79 0.50 -5.46
C THR A 107 -6.67 1.75 -5.52
N THR A 108 -7.93 1.66 -5.10
CA THR A 108 -8.86 2.81 -5.07
C THR A 108 -9.55 2.94 -3.74
N ALA A 109 -9.79 4.18 -3.32
CA ALA A 109 -10.63 4.50 -2.17
C ALA A 109 -11.36 5.84 -2.37
N ASN A 110 -12.33 6.14 -1.53
CA ASN A 110 -13.13 7.36 -1.58
C ASN A 110 -12.58 8.40 -0.59
N ILE A 111 -12.62 9.67 -0.99
CA ILE A 111 -12.53 10.82 -0.08
C ILE A 111 -13.92 11.45 0.00
N THR A 112 -14.58 11.39 1.14
CA THR A 112 -15.88 12.01 1.37
C THR A 112 -15.74 13.45 1.87
N ALA A 113 -16.74 14.30 1.60
CA ALA A 113 -16.73 15.67 2.06
C ALA A 113 -16.82 15.74 3.60
N LYS A 114 -16.07 16.67 4.20
CA LYS A 114 -16.28 17.03 5.61
C LYS A 114 -17.51 17.92 5.70
N SER A 115 -18.48 17.53 6.51
CA SER A 115 -19.70 18.31 6.70
C SER A 115 -19.39 19.58 7.49
N LEU A 116 -20.01 20.69 7.09
CA LEU A 116 -19.91 21.99 7.74
C LEU A 116 -21.33 22.43 8.10
N THR A 117 -21.55 22.81 9.36
CA THR A 117 -22.86 23.29 9.81
C THR A 117 -22.75 24.75 10.22
N VAL A 118 -23.53 25.61 9.54
CA VAL A 118 -23.68 27.02 9.91
C VAL A 118 -24.92 27.14 10.78
N SER A 119 -24.75 27.69 11.99
CA SER A 119 -25.83 27.90 12.94
C SER A 119 -25.81 29.34 13.49
N GLY A 120 -26.95 29.81 14.00
CA GLY A 120 -27.03 31.12 14.67
C GLY A 120 -26.87 32.31 13.71
N ILE A 121 -27.44 32.21 12.50
CA ILE A 121 -27.63 33.39 11.64
C ILE A 121 -28.79 34.19 12.23
N THR A 122 -28.51 35.38 12.73
CA THR A 122 -29.52 36.33 13.21
C THR A 122 -29.42 37.63 12.41
N ALA A 123 -30.55 38.30 12.20
CA ALA A 123 -30.54 39.66 11.66
C ALA A 123 -30.28 40.64 12.81
N SER A 124 -29.48 41.67 12.56
CA SER A 124 -29.39 42.81 13.48
C SER A 124 -30.69 43.59 13.49
N ASP A 125 -31.07 44.10 14.66
CA ASP A 125 -32.17 45.05 14.76
C ASP A 125 -31.89 46.29 13.91
N LYS A 126 -32.93 46.81 13.26
CA LYS A 126 -32.83 47.96 12.35
C LYS A 126 -33.96 48.95 12.63
N THR A 127 -33.61 50.22 12.76
CA THR A 127 -34.58 51.33 12.74
C THR A 127 -35.11 51.52 11.33
N TYR A 128 -36.43 51.64 11.17
CA TYR A 128 -37.07 51.83 9.87
C TYR A 128 -36.49 53.03 9.11
N ASP A 129 -35.93 52.77 7.93
CA ASP A 129 -35.32 53.75 7.02
C ASP A 129 -35.86 53.66 5.58
N GLY A 130 -36.90 52.85 5.35
CA GLY A 130 -37.47 52.59 4.02
C GLY A 130 -36.64 51.67 3.11
N SER A 131 -35.52 51.12 3.58
CA SER A 131 -34.65 50.21 2.83
C SER A 131 -34.86 48.74 3.23
N THR A 132 -34.86 47.83 2.24
CA THR A 132 -35.03 46.38 2.42
C THR A 132 -33.75 45.64 2.83
N THR A 133 -32.62 46.34 2.95
CA THR A 133 -31.35 45.73 3.37
C THR A 133 -31.31 45.53 4.88
N ALA A 134 -31.08 44.29 5.31
CA ALA A 134 -30.82 43.90 6.70
C ALA A 134 -29.38 43.37 6.84
N THR A 135 -28.71 43.70 7.94
CA THR A 135 -27.38 43.19 8.26
C THR A 135 -27.53 41.85 8.99
N LEU A 136 -26.89 40.79 8.48
CA LEU A 136 -26.87 39.49 9.14
C LEU A 136 -25.58 39.34 9.97
N MET A 137 -25.72 38.78 11.16
CA MET A 137 -24.60 38.40 12.01
C MET A 137 -24.53 36.87 12.06
N VAL A 138 -23.33 36.30 11.93
CA VAL A 138 -23.08 34.87 12.09
C VAL A 138 -22.41 34.68 13.44
N ILE A 139 -23.06 33.94 14.34
CA ILE A 139 -22.56 33.80 15.71
C ILE A 139 -21.59 32.62 15.86
N GLN A 140 -21.66 31.57 15.03
CA GLN A 140 -20.59 30.56 14.92
C GLN A 140 -20.72 29.66 13.67
N LEU A 141 -19.57 29.24 13.12
CA LEU A 141 -19.46 28.12 12.17
C LEU A 141 -18.93 26.91 12.94
N PHE A 142 -19.67 25.81 12.96
CA PHE A 142 -19.22 24.56 13.56
C PHE A 142 -18.75 23.58 12.48
N ILE A 143 -17.55 23.03 12.68
CA ILE A 143 -17.11 21.83 11.96
C ILE A 143 -17.66 20.64 12.76
N VAL A 144 -18.48 19.81 12.13
CA VAL A 144 -18.86 18.51 12.73
C VAL A 144 -17.67 17.57 12.58
N ASP A 145 -17.20 17.04 13.70
CA ASP A 145 -16.06 16.15 13.87
C ASP A 145 -16.36 14.71 13.43
#